data_AF-A0A3D2RPS1-F1
#
_entry.id   AF-A0A3D2RPS1-F1
#
_cell.length_a   1.000
_cell.length_b   1.000
_cell.length_c   1.000
_cell.angle_alpha   90.00
_cell.angle_beta   90.00
_cell.angle_gamma   90.00
#
_symmetry.space_group_name_H-M   'P 1'
#
loop_
_entity.id
_entity.type
_entity.pdbx_description
1 polymer ?
#
loop_
_entity_poly.entity_id
_entity_poly.type
_entity_poly.pdbx_seq_one_letter_code
_entity_poly.pdbx_strand_id
1 'polypeptide(L)'
;MTEQIRLIRGKIRRFALTRFKKRYVDEQASRKQGECNHCGNCCEILFRCPFLITIEDGSSQCSIYEDRPGQCAAFPIDYRDLADVGFECTYSFGQDLLSIDLPKESGQTVPEPQIASRRLNPTRMLPVLLLNRLLNRTR
;
A
#
# COMPACT_ATOMS: atom_id res chain seq x y z
N MET A 1 -11.83 -7.83 13.73
CA MET A 1 -12.79 -8.56 12.88
C MET A 1 -13.04 -7.86 11.54
N THR A 2 -13.18 -6.53 11.52
CA THR A 2 -13.47 -5.73 10.32
C THR A 2 -12.45 -5.90 9.18
N GLU A 3 -11.18 -6.01 9.51
CA GLU A 3 -10.10 -6.20 8.52
C GLU A 3 -10.21 -7.54 7.79
N GLN A 4 -10.33 -8.65 8.53
CA GLN A 4 -10.49 -9.98 7.94
C GLN A 4 -11.70 -10.05 7.01
N ILE A 5 -12.82 -9.43 7.40
CA ILE A 5 -14.01 -9.33 6.55
C ILE A 5 -13.69 -8.57 5.25
N ARG A 6 -12.91 -7.49 5.30
CA ARG A 6 -12.46 -6.75 4.12
C ARG A 6 -11.64 -7.63 3.18
N LEU A 7 -10.65 -8.36 3.70
CA LEU A 7 -9.75 -9.22 2.92
C LEU A 7 -10.50 -10.40 2.29
N ILE A 8 -11.43 -11.02 3.02
CA ILE A 8 -12.34 -12.05 2.49
C ILE A 8 -13.19 -11.48 1.35
N ARG A 9 -13.81 -10.32 1.56
CA ARG A 9 -14.61 -9.65 0.52
C ARG A 9 -13.76 -9.30 -0.70
N GLY A 10 -12.51 -8.90 -0.52
CA GLY A 10 -11.54 -8.66 -1.60
C GLY A 10 -11.29 -9.91 -2.43
N LYS A 11 -11.03 -11.06 -1.77
CA LYS A 11 -10.82 -12.35 -2.46
C LYS A 11 -12.05 -12.78 -3.28
N ILE A 12 -13.24 -12.68 -2.69
CA ILE A 12 -14.52 -13.00 -3.37
C ILE A 12 -14.75 -12.04 -4.55
N ARG A 13 -14.52 -10.74 -4.34
CA ARG A 13 -14.66 -9.71 -5.37
C ARG A 13 -13.75 -9.98 -6.57
N ARG A 14 -12.47 -10.27 -6.34
CA ARG A 14 -11.53 -10.59 -7.43
C ARG A 14 -11.99 -11.80 -8.23
N PHE A 15 -12.42 -12.86 -7.56
CA PHE A 15 -12.97 -14.05 -8.21
C PHE A 15 -14.22 -13.73 -9.05
N ALA A 16 -15.17 -12.97 -8.50
CA ALA A 16 -16.39 -12.60 -9.21
C ALA A 16 -16.10 -11.70 -10.43
N LEU A 17 -15.17 -10.75 -10.31
CA LEU A 17 -14.81 -9.85 -11.40
C LEU A 17 -14.15 -10.58 -12.57
N THR A 18 -13.19 -11.47 -12.30
CA THR A 18 -12.53 -12.25 -13.35
C THR A 18 -13.49 -13.24 -14.01
N ARG A 19 -14.50 -13.74 -13.28
CA ARG A 19 -15.49 -14.68 -13.81
C ARG A 19 -16.64 -14.04 -14.59
N PHE A 20 -17.11 -12.86 -14.19
CA PHE A 20 -18.36 -12.27 -14.69
C PHE A 20 -18.22 -10.87 -15.29
N LYS A 21 -17.09 -10.17 -15.07
CA LYS A 21 -16.88 -8.78 -15.50
C LYS A 21 -15.56 -8.63 -16.28
N LYS A 22 -15.32 -9.52 -17.24
CA LYS A 22 -14.08 -9.54 -18.04
C LYS A 22 -13.74 -8.18 -18.67
N ARG A 23 -14.72 -7.48 -19.25
CA ARG A 23 -14.53 -6.12 -19.80
C ARG A 23 -13.94 -5.15 -18.77
N TYR A 24 -14.46 -5.15 -17.54
CA TYR A 24 -13.94 -4.30 -16.47
C TYR A 24 -12.49 -4.67 -16.13
N VAL A 25 -12.19 -5.96 -16.02
CA VAL A 25 -10.83 -6.43 -15.71
C VAL A 25 -9.86 -6.04 -16.81
N ASP A 26 -10.26 -6.18 -18.09
CA ASP A 26 -9.42 -5.82 -19.24
C ASP A 26 -9.20 -4.29 -19.30
N GLU A 27 -10.23 -3.47 -19.02
CA GLU A 27 -10.11 -2.00 -18.90
C GLU A 27 -9.19 -1.56 -17.75
N GLN A 28 -9.23 -2.26 -16.62
CA GLN A 28 -8.30 -1.96 -15.54
C GLN A 28 -6.89 -2.42 -15.86
N ALA A 29 -6.72 -3.56 -16.54
CA ALA A 29 -5.43 -4.06 -16.98
C ALA A 29 -4.73 -3.06 -17.91
N SER A 30 -5.45 -2.35 -18.78
CA SER A 30 -4.87 -1.30 -19.64
C SER A 30 -4.49 -0.02 -18.88
N ARG A 31 -5.04 0.21 -17.69
CA ARG A 31 -4.74 1.36 -16.81
C ARG A 31 -3.66 1.05 -15.77
N LYS A 32 -3.43 -0.24 -15.51
CA LYS A 32 -2.43 -0.74 -14.57
C LYS A 32 -1.03 -0.45 -15.10
N GLN A 33 -0.20 0.16 -14.26
CA GLN A 33 1.18 0.49 -14.55
C GLN A 33 2.12 -0.27 -13.62
N GLY A 34 3.36 -0.44 -14.05
CA GLY A 34 4.38 -1.20 -13.32
C GLY A 34 4.36 -2.69 -13.62
N GLU A 35 5.21 -3.42 -12.90
CA GLU A 35 5.42 -4.85 -13.06
C GLU A 35 5.53 -5.55 -11.70
N CYS A 36 5.38 -6.88 -11.68
CA CYS A 36 5.50 -7.65 -10.46
C CYS A 36 6.96 -7.73 -10.03
N ASN A 37 7.29 -7.20 -8.87
CA ASN A 37 8.64 -7.30 -8.27
C ASN A 37 8.80 -8.50 -7.32
N HIS A 38 7.89 -9.47 -7.39
CA HIS A 38 7.89 -10.66 -6.54
C HIS A 38 7.84 -10.38 -5.02
N CYS A 39 7.26 -9.26 -4.58
CA CYS A 39 7.10 -8.94 -3.14
C CYS A 39 6.30 -9.94 -2.30
N GLY A 40 5.52 -10.84 -2.92
CA GLY A 40 4.75 -11.87 -2.19
C GLY A 40 3.46 -11.39 -1.52
N ASN A 41 3.25 -10.08 -1.34
CA ASN A 41 2.10 -9.54 -0.58
C ASN A 41 0.72 -10.01 -1.10
N CYS A 42 0.55 -10.18 -2.41
CA CYS A 42 -0.71 -10.71 -2.98
C CYS A 42 -1.00 -12.17 -2.59
N CYS A 43 0.04 -12.94 -2.27
CA CYS A 43 -0.03 -14.32 -1.83
C CYS A 43 -0.31 -14.47 -0.33
N GLU A 44 -0.28 -13.38 0.44
CA GLU A 44 -0.47 -13.40 1.90
C GLU A 44 -1.70 -12.62 2.37
N ILE A 45 -2.51 -12.07 1.44
CA ILE A 45 -3.68 -11.21 1.74
C ILE A 45 -4.66 -11.83 2.75
N LEU A 46 -4.95 -13.13 2.67
CA LEU A 46 -5.94 -13.77 3.55
C LEU A 46 -5.33 -14.90 4.38
N PHE A 47 -4.43 -15.64 3.74
CA PHE A 47 -3.66 -16.73 4.31
C PHE A 47 -2.37 -16.80 3.50
N ARG A 48 -1.34 -17.45 4.06
CA ARG A 48 -0.11 -17.71 3.32
C ARG A 48 -0.38 -18.75 2.22
N CYS A 49 -0.33 -18.32 0.96
CA CYS A 49 -0.52 -19.19 -0.20
C CYS A 49 0.48 -20.36 -0.18
N PRO A 50 0.05 -21.62 -0.41
CA PRO A 50 0.96 -22.77 -0.42
C PRO A 50 1.96 -22.72 -1.58
N PHE A 51 1.70 -21.92 -2.62
CA PHE A 51 2.60 -21.74 -3.76
C PHE A 51 3.63 -20.61 -3.56
N LEU A 52 3.59 -19.90 -2.43
CA LEU A 52 4.59 -18.88 -2.09
C LEU A 52 5.85 -19.54 -1.52
N ILE A 53 6.94 -19.44 -2.26
CA ILE A 53 8.27 -19.87 -1.85
C ILE A 53 9.01 -18.65 -1.28
N THR A 54 9.73 -18.87 -0.18
CA THR A 54 10.72 -17.91 0.33
C THR A 54 12.10 -18.46 0.01
N ILE A 55 12.91 -17.65 -0.66
CA ILE A 55 14.27 -17.99 -1.09
C ILE A 55 15.24 -17.65 0.04
N GLU A 56 16.42 -18.27 0.07
CA GLU A 56 17.42 -18.12 1.14
C GLU A 56 17.87 -16.66 1.36
N ASP A 57 17.86 -15.84 0.30
CA ASP A 57 18.17 -14.41 0.34
C ASP A 57 17.05 -13.53 0.92
N GLY A 58 15.93 -14.15 1.33
CA GLY A 58 14.75 -13.48 1.87
C GLY A 58 13.76 -12.99 0.81
N SER A 59 14.08 -13.15 -0.48
CA SER A 59 13.14 -12.85 -1.55
C SER A 59 12.01 -13.87 -1.61
N SER A 60 10.89 -13.49 -2.22
CA SER A 60 9.71 -14.35 -2.35
C SER A 60 9.46 -14.69 -3.82
N GLN A 61 8.88 -15.85 -4.10
CA GLN A 61 8.50 -16.24 -5.46
C GLN A 61 7.20 -17.04 -5.47
N CYS A 62 6.34 -16.83 -6.47
CA CYS A 62 5.20 -17.70 -6.73
C CYS A 62 5.62 -18.86 -7.62
N SER A 63 5.56 -20.08 -7.11
CA SER A 63 5.97 -21.30 -7.85
C SER A 63 5.12 -21.60 -9.09
N ILE A 64 3.89 -21.09 -9.15
CA ILE A 64 2.96 -21.26 -10.27
C ILE A 64 2.73 -19.94 -11.02
N TYR A 65 3.75 -19.06 -11.10
CA TYR A 65 3.58 -17.71 -11.63
C TYR A 65 2.98 -17.68 -13.05
N GLU A 66 3.41 -18.57 -13.94
CA GLU A 66 2.86 -18.64 -15.30
C GLU A 66 1.45 -19.26 -15.34
N ASP A 67 1.16 -20.21 -14.43
CA ASP A 67 -0.12 -20.93 -14.36
C ASP A 67 -1.07 -20.38 -13.29
N ARG A 68 -0.93 -19.08 -12.95
CA ARG A 68 -1.74 -18.43 -11.91
C ARG A 68 -3.24 -18.52 -12.26
N PRO A 69 -4.11 -18.87 -11.29
CA PRO A 69 -5.56 -18.73 -11.46
C PRO A 69 -5.94 -17.30 -11.82
N GLY A 70 -7.02 -17.11 -12.58
CA GLY A 70 -7.41 -15.81 -13.14
C GLY A 70 -7.46 -14.66 -12.12
N GLN A 71 -7.98 -14.91 -10.91
CA GLN A 71 -8.01 -13.90 -9.83
C GLN A 71 -6.63 -13.52 -9.26
N CYS A 72 -5.64 -14.42 -9.36
CA CYS A 72 -4.26 -14.17 -8.97
C CYS A 72 -3.50 -13.46 -10.10
N ALA A 73 -3.67 -13.91 -11.34
CA ALA A 73 -3.03 -13.30 -12.51
C ALA A 73 -3.54 -11.87 -12.76
N ALA A 74 -4.83 -11.60 -12.51
CA ALA A 74 -5.41 -10.28 -12.67
C ALA A 74 -5.03 -9.29 -11.56
N PHE A 75 -4.38 -9.73 -10.47
CA PHE A 75 -4.02 -8.85 -9.36
C PHE A 75 -2.96 -7.80 -9.76
N PRO A 76 -3.02 -6.59 -9.21
CA PRO A 76 -4.23 -5.95 -8.69
C PRO A 76 -5.21 -5.66 -9.83
N ILE A 77 -6.51 -5.81 -9.57
CA ILE A 77 -7.55 -5.43 -10.54
C ILE A 77 -7.80 -3.93 -10.46
N ASP A 78 -7.81 -3.32 -9.28
CA ASP A 78 -7.99 -1.87 -9.10
C ASP A 78 -7.40 -1.42 -7.75
N TYR A 79 -7.52 -0.13 -7.44
CA TYR A 79 -6.98 0.48 -6.21
C TYR A 79 -7.41 -0.21 -4.91
N ARG A 80 -8.56 -0.90 -4.88
CA ARG A 80 -9.03 -1.62 -3.69
C ARG A 80 -8.17 -2.85 -3.39
N ASP A 81 -7.61 -3.48 -4.43
CA ASP A 81 -6.67 -4.60 -4.25
C ASP A 81 -5.32 -4.13 -3.71
N LEU A 82 -4.87 -2.93 -4.11
CA LEU A 82 -3.68 -2.32 -3.52
C LEU A 82 -3.90 -1.98 -2.05
N ALA A 83 -5.09 -1.50 -1.69
CA ALA A 83 -5.46 -1.28 -0.29
C ALA A 83 -5.46 -2.59 0.52
N ASP A 84 -5.75 -3.76 -0.09
CA ASP A 84 -5.68 -5.07 0.59
C ASP A 84 -4.25 -5.45 0.99
N VAL A 85 -3.24 -4.89 0.33
CA VAL A 85 -1.81 -5.09 0.63
C VAL A 85 -1.15 -3.84 1.21
N GLY A 86 -1.93 -2.89 1.74
CA GLY A 86 -1.39 -1.67 2.35
C GLY A 86 -0.63 -0.76 1.39
N PHE A 87 -0.86 -0.89 0.08
CA PHE A 87 -0.08 -0.23 -0.98
C PHE A 87 1.39 -0.66 -1.05
N GLU A 88 1.77 -1.74 -0.37
CA GLU A 88 3.08 -2.36 -0.48
C GLU A 88 3.14 -3.23 -1.74
N CYS A 89 3.13 -2.59 -2.91
CA CYS A 89 3.25 -3.24 -4.21
C CYS A 89 3.74 -2.23 -5.26
N THR A 90 4.47 -2.69 -6.26
CA THR A 90 4.99 -1.84 -7.36
C THR A 90 3.94 -1.44 -8.38
N TYR A 91 2.80 -2.13 -8.43
CA TYR A 91 1.71 -1.76 -9.33
C TYR A 91 1.02 -0.48 -8.88
N SER A 92 0.62 0.34 -9.86
CA SER A 92 -0.17 1.54 -9.64
C SER A 92 -1.25 1.69 -10.70
N PHE A 93 -2.21 2.56 -10.43
CA PHE A 93 -3.22 2.99 -11.41
C PHE A 93 -3.06 4.49 -11.56
N GLY A 94 -2.94 4.98 -12.79
CA GLY A 94 -2.96 6.41 -13.05
C GLY A 94 -4.24 6.98 -12.44
N GLN A 95 -4.12 8.00 -11.58
CA GLN A 95 -5.30 8.77 -11.24
C GLN A 95 -5.78 9.39 -12.55
N ASP A 96 -6.96 8.97 -13.02
CA ASP A 96 -7.88 9.94 -13.59
C ASP A 96 -8.13 10.92 -12.44
N LEU A 97 -7.21 11.87 -12.26
CA LEU A 97 -7.49 13.12 -11.58
C LEU A 97 -8.72 13.60 -12.30
N LEU A 98 -9.89 13.37 -11.69
CA LEU A 98 -11.01 14.26 -11.86
C LEU A 98 -10.39 15.65 -11.80
N SER A 99 -10.29 16.29 -12.95
CA SER A 99 -10.21 17.73 -13.04
C SER A 99 -11.51 18.20 -12.42
N ILE A 100 -11.56 18.18 -11.09
CA ILE A 100 -12.29 19.18 -10.35
C ILE A 100 -11.58 20.44 -10.82
N ASP A 101 -12.23 21.17 -11.73
CA ASP A 101 -11.86 22.50 -12.12
C ASP A 101 -11.88 23.36 -10.84
N LEU A 102 -10.82 23.25 -10.04
CA LEU A 102 -10.42 24.31 -9.15
C LEU A 102 -10.16 25.49 -10.09
N PRO A 103 -10.85 26.64 -9.88
CA PRO A 103 -10.66 27.82 -10.70
C PRO A 103 -9.16 28.08 -10.85
N LYS A 104 -8.70 28.20 -12.10
CA LYS A 104 -7.36 28.66 -12.39
C LYS A 104 -7.21 30.06 -11.82
N GLU A 105 -6.72 30.17 -10.58
CA GLU A 105 -6.19 31.44 -10.11
C GLU A 105 -4.91 31.72 -10.90
N SER A 106 -5.08 32.66 -11.82
CA SER A 106 -4.05 33.28 -12.60
C SER A 106 -2.94 33.81 -11.69
N GLY A 107 -1.71 33.39 -12.00
CA GLY A 107 -0.46 34.11 -11.79
C GLY A 107 -0.37 35.04 -10.58
N GLN A 108 0.25 34.55 -9.51
CA GLN A 108 0.98 35.41 -8.60
C GLN A 108 2.28 34.73 -8.17
N THR A 109 3.37 35.41 -8.48
CA THR A 109 4.75 35.08 -8.14
C THR A 109 4.87 34.83 -6.64
N VAL A 110 5.23 33.61 -6.24
CA VAL A 110 5.57 33.29 -4.85
C VAL A 110 6.95 33.87 -4.57
N PRO A 111 7.13 34.81 -3.63
CA PRO A 111 8.46 35.24 -3.23
C PRO A 111 9.15 34.13 -2.42
N GLU A 112 10.47 34.06 -2.62
CA GLU A 112 11.43 33.16 -2.00
C GLU A 112 11.18 32.93 -0.49
N PRO A 113 11.13 31.67 -0.01
CA PRO A 113 10.82 31.39 1.38
C PRO A 113 11.99 31.80 2.26
N GLN A 114 11.79 32.85 3.06
CA GLN A 114 12.73 33.25 4.10
C GLN A 114 12.70 32.21 5.23
N ILE A 115 13.79 31.45 5.37
CA ILE A 115 13.99 30.47 6.43
C ILE A 115 14.13 31.24 7.76
N ALA A 116 13.02 31.40 8.47
CA ALA A 116 13.03 31.89 9.84
C ALA A 116 13.60 30.79 10.75
N SER A 117 14.87 30.92 11.13
CA SER A 117 15.53 30.06 12.11
C SER A 117 14.82 30.13 13.45
N ARG A 118 13.98 29.13 13.75
CA ARG A 118 13.29 29.00 15.03
C ARG A 118 14.30 28.53 16.08
N ARG A 119 14.78 29.43 16.95
CA ARG A 119 15.63 29.06 18.10
C ARG A 119 14.83 28.11 19.01
N LEU A 120 15.34 26.91 19.24
CA LEU A 120 14.85 26.00 20.28
C LEU A 120 15.20 26.60 21.65
N ASN A 121 14.18 26.81 22.48
CA ASN A 121 14.33 27.34 23.84
C ASN A 121 14.73 26.18 24.79
N PRO A 122 15.86 26.26 25.53
CA PRO A 122 16.48 25.08 26.16
C PRO A 122 15.87 24.62 27.50
N THR A 123 14.73 25.17 27.95
CA THR A 123 14.33 25.05 29.37
C THR A 123 13.33 23.94 29.71
N ARG A 124 13.12 22.92 28.85
CA ARG A 124 12.22 21.78 29.17
C ARG A 124 12.77 20.41 28.79
N MET A 125 14.01 20.16 29.17
CA MET A 125 14.55 18.79 29.21
C MET A 125 14.74 18.40 30.67
N LEU A 126 13.67 17.90 31.32
CA LEU A 126 13.90 17.00 32.45
C LEU A 126 14.42 15.68 31.85
N PRO A 127 15.59 15.17 32.26
CA PRO A 127 16.11 13.94 31.70
C PRO A 127 15.20 12.77 32.13
N VAL A 128 14.62 12.09 31.15
CA VAL A 128 13.83 10.85 31.31
C VAL A 128 14.61 9.79 32.12
N LEU A 129 15.95 9.88 32.15
CA LEU A 129 16.84 9.00 32.91
C LEU A 129 16.67 9.11 34.44
N LEU A 130 16.22 10.25 34.98
CA LEU A 130 15.95 10.38 36.42
C LEU A 130 14.61 9.77 36.83
N LEU A 131 13.61 9.77 35.92
CA LEU A 131 12.29 9.18 36.18
C LEU A 131 12.38 7.65 36.22
N ASN A 132 13.18 7.04 35.33
CA ASN A 132 13.41 5.58 35.34
C ASN A 132 14.21 5.10 36.56
N ARG A 133 15.08 5.94 37.15
CA ARG A 133 15.82 5.61 38.38
C ARG A 133 14.97 5.65 39.65
N LEU A 134 13.89 6.43 39.67
CA LEU A 134 12.96 6.49 40.80
C LEU A 134 11.93 5.35 40.75
N LEU A 135 11.48 4.96 39.56
CA LEU A 135 10.48 3.89 39.39
C LEU A 135 11.05 2.47 39.62
N ASN A 136 12.36 2.26 39.45
CA ASN A 136 13.02 0.97 39.71
C ASN A 136 13.57 0.81 41.13
N ARG A 137 13.33 1.75 42.05
CA ARG A 137 13.80 1.66 43.45
C ARG A 137 12.73 1.13 44.43
N THR A 138 11.51 0.89 43.96
CA THR A 138 10.37 0.43 44.78
C THR A 138 9.85 -0.97 44.39
N ARG A 139 10.71 -1.81 43.81
CA ARG A 139 10.52 -3.27 43.73
C ARG A 139 11.67 -3.99 44.41
#